data_AF-A0A938L0E1-F1
#
_entry.id   AF-A0A938L0E1-F1
#
_cell.length_a   1.000
_cell.length_b   1.000
_cell.length_c   1.000
_cell.angle_alpha   90.00
_cell.angle_beta   90.00
_cell.angle_gamma   90.00
#
_symmetry.space_group_name_H-M   'P 1'
#
loop_
_entity.id
_entity.type
_entity.pdbx_description
1 polymer ?
#
loop_
_entity_poly.entity_id
_entity_poly.type
_entity_poly.pdbx_seq_one_letter_code
_entity_poly.pdbx_strand_id
1 'polypeptide(L)'
;PPDHRVELELTISPWLYVCTALLALFITLAKRRGEIVQAGERSVRQRAILAEYSVPFIDQLIAIVAPSTLVAYTLYTFSSGVVGSANLPENFSMLITVPFVAYGIFRYLYLIHQHNQGETPEDIILADRPLILAVLGWLVTSAAVLLANALLA
;
A
#
# COMPACT_ATOMS: atom_id res chain seq x y z
N PRO A 1 43.67 6.03 -5.58
CA PRO A 1 42.48 6.90 -5.46
C PRO A 1 41.54 6.33 -4.39
N PRO A 2 41.21 7.07 -3.32
CA PRO A 2 40.35 6.55 -2.27
C PRO A 2 38.95 6.39 -2.84
N ASP A 3 38.31 5.27 -2.54
CA ASP A 3 36.98 4.92 -2.98
C ASP A 3 35.96 5.86 -2.33
N HIS A 4 35.30 6.69 -3.14
CA HIS A 4 34.23 7.56 -2.68
C HIS A 4 32.93 6.75 -2.52
N ARG A 5 32.96 5.72 -1.66
CA ARG A 5 31.73 5.06 -1.22
C ARG A 5 31.07 5.98 -0.21
N VAL A 6 30.09 6.74 -0.67
CA VAL A 6 29.15 7.41 0.23
C VAL A 6 28.34 6.31 0.89
N GLU A 7 28.76 5.90 2.09
CA GLU A 7 27.99 4.99 2.93
C GLU A 7 26.81 5.78 3.47
N LEU A 8 25.66 5.65 2.80
CA LEU A 8 24.40 6.20 3.27
C LEU A 8 23.96 5.35 4.47
N GLU A 9 24.21 5.83 5.69
CA GLU A 9 23.69 5.22 6.92
C GLU A 9 22.17 5.39 6.98
N LEU A 10 21.44 4.53 6.26
CA LEU A 10 19.99 4.55 6.21
C LEU A 10 19.42 3.54 7.20
N THR A 11 18.96 4.01 8.36
CA THR A 11 18.16 3.18 9.25
C THR A 11 16.76 3.00 8.67
N ILE A 12 16.34 1.73 8.51
CA ILE A 12 15.03 1.36 7.99
C ILE A 12 14.07 1.14 9.16
N SER A 13 12.96 1.88 9.16
CA SER A 13 11.90 1.72 10.17
C SER A 13 11.26 0.33 10.07
N PRO A 14 11.08 -0.40 11.20
CA PRO A 14 10.37 -1.68 11.22
C PRO A 14 8.95 -1.61 10.63
N TRP A 15 8.28 -0.46 10.77
CA TRP A 15 6.94 -0.23 10.23
C TRP A 15 6.90 -0.31 8.71
N LEU A 16 8.00 -0.01 8.03
CA LEU A 16 8.07 -0.13 6.57
C LEU A 16 7.96 -1.59 6.11
N TYR A 17 8.55 -2.53 6.85
CA TYR A 17 8.39 -3.97 6.57
C TYR A 17 6.95 -4.41 6.76
N VAL A 18 6.29 -3.94 7.83
CA VAL A 18 4.88 -4.24 8.11
C VAL A 18 3.99 -3.67 7.00
N CYS A 19 4.21 -2.42 6.57
CA CYS A 19 3.48 -1.80 5.46
C CYS A 19 3.62 -2.63 4.17
N THR A 20 4.84 -3.04 3.85
CA THR A 20 5.13 -3.80 2.63
C THR A 20 4.45 -5.18 2.66
N ALA A 21 4.50 -5.87 3.80
CA ALA A 21 3.85 -7.17 3.97
C ALA A 21 2.32 -7.06 3.88
N LEU A 22 1.71 -6.05 4.51
CA LEU A 22 0.27 -5.82 4.48
C LEU A 22 -0.22 -5.41 3.09
N LEU A 23 0.51 -4.55 2.37
CA LEU A 23 0.20 -4.19 0.99
C LEU A 23 0.28 -5.40 0.05
N ALA A 24 1.32 -6.22 0.17
CA ALA A 24 1.46 -7.44 -0.61
C ALA A 24 0.29 -8.42 -0.34
N LEU A 25 -0.08 -8.57 0.94
CA LEU A 25 -1.23 -9.38 1.34
C LEU A 25 -2.55 -8.82 0.77
N PHE A 26 -2.75 -7.50 0.84
CA PHE A 26 -3.92 -6.82 0.29
C PHE A 26 -4.07 -7.07 -1.21
N ILE A 27 -2.99 -6.89 -1.99
CA ILE A 27 -2.97 -7.14 -3.44
C ILE A 27 -3.27 -8.62 -3.73
N THR A 28 -2.69 -9.54 -2.96
CA THR A 28 -2.90 -10.98 -3.13
C THR A 28 -4.36 -11.37 -2.87
N LEU A 29 -4.97 -10.84 -1.81
CA LEU A 29 -6.39 -11.06 -1.50
C LEU A 29 -7.30 -10.47 -2.57
N ALA A 30 -6.99 -9.28 -3.07
CA ALA A 30 -7.75 -8.65 -4.14
C ALA A 30 -7.70 -9.47 -5.44
N LYS A 31 -6.52 -9.98 -5.81
CA LYS A 31 -6.35 -10.92 -6.93
C LYS A 31 -7.20 -12.17 -6.73
N ARG A 32 -7.13 -12.76 -5.54
CA ARG A 32 -7.91 -13.96 -5.19
C ARG A 32 -9.41 -13.73 -5.30
N ARG A 33 -9.89 -12.57 -4.85
CA ARG A 33 -11.29 -12.15 -5.00
C ARG A 33 -11.68 -12.06 -6.47
N GLY A 34 -10.86 -11.41 -7.30
CA GLY A 34 -11.07 -11.29 -8.74
C GLY A 34 -11.16 -12.64 -9.45
N GLU A 35 -10.23 -13.55 -9.14
CA GLU A 35 -10.23 -14.93 -9.67
C GLU A 35 -11.54 -15.67 -9.32
N ILE A 36 -12.06 -15.52 -8.09
CA ILE A 36 -13.32 -16.18 -7.67
C ILE A 36 -14.54 -15.56 -8.35
N VAL A 37 -14.61 -14.23 -8.43
CA VAL A 37 -15.77 -13.51 -8.99
C VAL A 37 -15.89 -13.70 -10.49
N GLN A 38 -14.79 -13.66 -11.24
CA GLN A 38 -14.85 -13.77 -12.71
C GLN A 38 -14.93 -15.20 -13.22
N ALA A 39 -14.38 -16.17 -12.50
CA ALA A 39 -14.21 -17.49 -13.07
C ALA A 39 -15.44 -18.41 -13.06
N GLY A 40 -16.46 -18.12 -12.26
CA GLY A 40 -17.63 -19.00 -12.11
C GLY A 40 -17.24 -20.49 -11.96
N GLU A 41 -17.93 -21.40 -12.65
CA GLU A 41 -17.61 -22.84 -12.61
C GLU A 41 -16.30 -23.25 -13.34
N ARG A 42 -15.68 -22.35 -14.13
CA ARG A 42 -14.55 -22.69 -15.02
C ARG A 42 -13.19 -22.70 -14.30
N SER A 43 -12.90 -21.85 -13.32
CA SER A 43 -11.61 -21.92 -12.59
C SER A 43 -11.56 -22.99 -11.51
N VAL A 44 -12.71 -23.40 -10.94
CA VAL A 44 -12.76 -24.49 -9.95
C VAL A 44 -12.16 -25.79 -10.53
N ARG A 45 -12.31 -26.01 -11.86
CA ARG A 45 -11.65 -27.12 -12.56
C ARG A 45 -10.14 -26.94 -12.76
N GLN A 46 -9.64 -25.71 -12.85
CA GLN A 46 -8.20 -25.43 -13.01
C GLN A 46 -7.45 -25.40 -11.68
N ARG A 47 -8.10 -25.00 -10.58
CA ARG A 47 -7.49 -24.89 -9.25
C ARG A 47 -8.52 -25.29 -8.19
N ALA A 48 -8.47 -26.57 -7.78
CA ALA A 48 -9.37 -27.12 -6.76
C ALA A 48 -9.42 -26.29 -5.46
N ILE A 49 -8.30 -25.65 -5.09
CA ILE A 49 -8.20 -24.83 -3.88
C ILE A 49 -9.02 -23.53 -3.94
N LEU A 50 -9.53 -23.09 -5.10
CA LEU A 50 -10.48 -21.97 -5.17
C LEU A 50 -11.87 -22.35 -4.64
N ALA A 51 -12.22 -23.64 -4.64
CA ALA A 51 -13.52 -24.11 -4.13
C ALA A 51 -13.67 -23.92 -2.62
N GLU A 52 -12.56 -23.80 -1.88
CA GLU A 52 -12.55 -23.63 -0.43
C GLU A 52 -12.75 -22.18 0.02
N TYR A 53 -12.60 -21.20 -0.89
CA TYR A 53 -12.74 -19.78 -0.57
C TYR A 53 -14.08 -19.24 -1.08
N SER A 54 -14.84 -18.62 -0.18
CA SER A 54 -16.03 -17.85 -0.54
C SER A 54 -15.70 -16.37 -0.66
N VAL A 55 -16.39 -15.65 -1.56
CA VAL A 55 -16.25 -14.19 -1.71
C VAL A 55 -16.44 -13.46 -0.36
N PRO A 56 -17.46 -13.78 0.46
CA PRO A 56 -17.64 -13.10 1.75
C PRO A 56 -16.48 -13.30 2.71
N PHE A 57 -15.81 -14.46 2.69
CA PHE A 57 -14.64 -14.70 3.54
C PHE A 57 -13.44 -13.87 3.09
N ILE A 58 -13.17 -13.80 1.79
CA ILE A 58 -12.11 -12.94 1.26
C ILE A 58 -12.39 -11.46 1.55
N ASP A 59 -13.65 -11.02 1.42
CA ASP A 59 -14.05 -9.65 1.75
C ASP A 59 -13.80 -9.33 3.24
N GLN A 60 -14.03 -10.28 4.16
CA GLN A 60 -13.67 -10.12 5.57
C GLN A 60 -12.16 -9.96 5.79
N LEU A 61 -11.34 -10.77 5.12
CA LEU A 61 -9.88 -10.64 5.22
C LEU A 61 -9.40 -9.29 4.68
N ILE A 62 -9.95 -8.84 3.55
CA ILE A 62 -9.66 -7.52 2.97
C ILE A 62 -10.08 -6.40 3.95
N ALA A 63 -11.25 -6.52 4.59
CA ALA A 63 -11.74 -5.56 5.57
C ALA A 63 -10.88 -5.48 6.85
N ILE A 64 -10.09 -6.51 7.16
CA ILE A 64 -9.09 -6.48 8.23
C ILE A 64 -7.78 -5.86 7.73
N VAL A 65 -7.26 -6.32 6.58
CA VAL A 65 -5.94 -5.92 6.07
C VAL A 65 -5.90 -4.47 5.62
N ALA A 66 -6.97 -3.96 5.00
CA ALA A 66 -7.05 -2.59 4.51
C ALA A 66 -6.84 -1.54 5.62
N PRO A 67 -7.62 -1.53 6.73
CA PRO A 67 -7.37 -0.61 7.84
C PRO A 67 -6.05 -0.90 8.55
N SER A 68 -5.62 -2.16 8.69
CA SER A 68 -4.29 -2.48 9.26
C SER A 68 -3.16 -1.83 8.45
N THR A 69 -3.27 -1.79 7.12
CA THR A 69 -2.30 -1.14 6.23
C THR A 69 -2.25 0.36 6.49
N LEU A 70 -3.42 1.00 6.62
CA LEU A 70 -3.51 2.42 6.90
C LEU A 70 -2.92 2.77 8.27
N VAL A 71 -3.20 1.96 9.29
CA VAL A 71 -2.63 2.13 10.64
C VAL A 71 -1.11 1.95 10.60
N ALA A 72 -0.61 0.90 9.94
CA ALA A 72 0.83 0.68 9.80
C ALA A 72 1.53 1.85 9.10
N TYR A 73 0.94 2.39 8.03
CA TYR A 73 1.48 3.56 7.33
C TYR A 73 1.46 4.80 8.22
N THR A 74 0.37 5.01 8.97
CA THR A 74 0.28 6.12 9.93
C THR A 74 1.37 6.00 10.99
N LEU A 75 1.58 4.83 11.57
CA LEU A 75 2.65 4.57 12.54
C LEU A 75 4.04 4.79 11.93
N TYR A 76 4.24 4.41 10.67
CA TYR A 76 5.47 4.75 9.92
C TYR A 76 5.68 6.26 9.86
N THR A 77 4.65 7.07 9.57
CA THR A 77 4.78 8.53 9.52
C THR A 77 5.08 9.18 10.88
N PHE A 78 4.73 8.51 12.00
CA PHE A 78 5.11 8.91 13.36
C PHE A 78 6.51 8.44 13.79
N SER A 79 7.10 7.48 13.07
CA SER A 79 8.36 6.84 13.45
C SER A 79 9.57 7.77 13.41
N SER A 80 9.42 9.02 12.96
CA SER A 80 10.48 10.03 12.96
C SER A 80 10.88 10.53 14.35
N GLY A 81 9.91 10.64 15.28
CA GLY A 81 10.14 11.28 16.58
C GLY A 81 10.41 10.34 17.76
N VAL A 82 10.12 9.05 17.63
CA VAL A 82 10.08 8.12 18.78
C VAL A 82 11.30 7.20 18.86
N VAL A 83 11.92 6.89 17.72
CA VAL A 83 13.06 5.98 17.64
C VAL A 83 13.93 6.55 16.53
N GLY A 84 15.15 7.03 16.81
CA GLY A 84 16.11 7.63 15.84
C GLY A 84 16.56 6.66 14.74
N SER A 85 15.60 6.11 14.02
CA SER A 85 15.69 4.88 13.22
C SER A 85 14.93 4.99 11.90
N ALA A 86 14.37 6.17 11.61
CA ALA A 86 13.78 6.46 10.33
C ALA A 86 14.28 7.83 9.85
N ASN A 87 14.76 7.89 8.61
CA ASN A 87 15.20 9.12 7.94
C ASN A 87 14.00 9.99 7.54
N LEU A 88 13.18 10.38 8.52
CA LEU A 88 11.94 11.12 8.38
C LEU A 88 12.02 12.43 9.18
N PRO A 89 11.32 13.49 8.78
CA PRO A 89 11.31 14.76 9.51
C PRO A 89 10.73 14.63 10.93
N GLU A 90 11.39 15.23 11.93
CA GLU A 90 10.96 15.18 13.34
C GLU A 90 9.63 15.93 13.60
N ASN A 91 9.21 16.79 12.66
CA ASN A 91 8.02 17.63 12.78
C ASN A 91 6.70 16.94 12.36
N PHE A 92 6.70 15.62 12.21
CA PHE A 92 5.53 14.82 11.79
C PHE A 92 4.88 15.26 10.47
N SER A 93 5.58 16.04 9.63
CA SER A 93 5.02 16.58 8.37
C SER A 93 4.55 15.50 7.41
N MET A 94 5.10 14.29 7.51
CA MET A 94 4.70 13.14 6.69
C MET A 94 3.26 12.69 6.95
N LEU A 95 2.59 13.11 8.03
CA LEU A 95 1.17 12.83 8.24
C LEU A 95 0.26 13.39 7.13
N ILE A 96 0.70 14.45 6.45
CA ILE A 96 -0.07 15.04 5.34
C ILE A 96 -0.23 14.07 4.15
N THR A 97 0.57 13.01 4.07
CA THR A 97 0.48 12.00 3.01
C THR A 97 -0.58 10.92 3.32
N VAL A 98 -1.02 10.80 4.58
CA VAL A 98 -1.99 9.78 5.03
C VAL A 98 -3.34 9.87 4.29
N PRO A 99 -3.94 11.06 4.05
CA PRO A 99 -5.17 11.16 3.28
C PRO A 99 -5.06 10.60 1.85
N PHE A 100 -3.88 10.72 1.21
CA PHE A 100 -3.66 10.16 -0.13
C PHE A 100 -3.64 8.63 -0.10
N VAL A 101 -2.98 8.03 0.90
CA VAL A 101 -2.94 6.57 1.08
C VAL A 101 -4.34 6.03 1.42
N ALA A 102 -5.06 6.70 2.33
CA ALA A 102 -6.43 6.35 2.67
C ALA A 102 -7.34 6.38 1.44
N TYR A 103 -7.26 7.45 0.65
CA TYR A 103 -8.01 7.57 -0.60
C TYR A 103 -7.66 6.45 -1.58
N GLY A 104 -6.37 6.13 -1.76
CA GLY A 104 -5.92 5.05 -2.64
C GLY A 104 -6.53 3.70 -2.24
N ILE A 105 -6.49 3.36 -0.95
CA ILE A 105 -7.11 2.13 -0.42
C ILE A 105 -8.61 2.14 -0.66
N PHE A 106 -9.32 3.23 -0.33
CA PHE A 106 -10.77 3.32 -0.53
C PHE A 106 -11.18 3.24 -2.00
N ARG A 107 -10.43 3.91 -2.89
CA ARG A 107 -10.67 3.87 -4.33
C ARG A 107 -10.45 2.47 -4.88
N TYR A 108 -9.39 1.80 -4.45
CA TYR A 108 -9.14 0.41 -4.83
C TYR A 108 -10.26 -0.52 -4.34
N LEU A 109 -10.67 -0.41 -3.07
CA LEU A 109 -11.80 -1.17 -2.52
C LEU A 109 -13.09 -0.91 -3.31
N TYR A 110 -13.36 0.33 -3.68
CA TYR A 110 -14.51 0.68 -4.51
C TYR A 110 -14.46 -0.03 -5.87
N LEU A 111 -13.31 -0.06 -6.55
CA LEU A 111 -13.16 -0.70 -7.86
C LEU A 111 -13.37 -2.22 -7.77
N ILE A 112 -12.78 -2.89 -6.77
CA ILE A 112 -12.94 -4.33 -6.64
C ILE A 112 -14.39 -4.71 -6.28
N HIS A 113 -15.06 -3.97 -5.39
CA HIS A 113 -16.40 -4.32 -4.93
C HIS A 113 -17.51 -3.91 -5.90
N GLN A 114 -17.43 -2.70 -6.49
CA GLN A 114 -18.52 -2.16 -7.31
C GLN A 114 -18.36 -2.46 -8.80
N HIS A 115 -17.13 -2.59 -9.29
CA HIS A 115 -16.86 -2.82 -10.71
C HIS A 115 -16.39 -4.25 -11.01
N ASN A 116 -16.26 -5.12 -9.98
CA ASN A 116 -15.74 -6.49 -10.09
C ASN A 116 -14.40 -6.59 -10.85
N GLN A 117 -13.64 -5.50 -10.83
CA GLN A 117 -12.30 -5.43 -11.39
C GLN A 117 -11.36 -5.92 -10.29
N GLY A 118 -10.78 -7.12 -10.45
CA GLY A 118 -9.89 -7.68 -9.42
C GLY A 118 -8.91 -8.73 -9.92
N GLU A 119 -9.03 -9.18 -11.18
CA GLU A 119 -8.20 -10.26 -11.71
C GLU A 119 -6.73 -9.82 -11.89
N THR A 120 -6.53 -8.57 -12.33
CA THR A 120 -5.23 -7.94 -12.52
C THR A 120 -5.11 -6.66 -11.68
N PRO A 121 -4.67 -6.76 -10.41
CA PRO A 121 -4.47 -5.61 -9.52
C PRO A 121 -3.61 -4.50 -10.13
N GLU A 122 -2.57 -4.87 -10.86
CA GLU A 122 -1.68 -3.95 -11.58
C GLU A 122 -2.42 -3.12 -12.64
N ASP A 123 -3.32 -3.73 -13.41
CA ASP A 123 -4.07 -3.01 -14.44
C ASP A 123 -5.06 -2.03 -13.82
N ILE A 124 -5.68 -2.37 -12.68
CA ILE A 124 -6.57 -1.45 -11.95
C ILE A 124 -5.80 -0.21 -11.54
N ILE A 125 -4.60 -0.40 -10.99
CA ILE A 125 -3.75 0.68 -10.52
C ILE A 125 -3.29 1.57 -11.68
N LEU A 126 -2.97 0.97 -12.83
CA LEU A 126 -2.45 1.67 -14.01
C LEU A 126 -3.55 2.25 -14.91
N ALA A 127 -4.80 1.78 -14.81
CA ALA A 127 -5.91 2.24 -15.62
C ALA A 127 -6.77 3.30 -14.91
N ASP A 128 -6.90 3.24 -13.58
CA ASP A 128 -7.75 4.16 -12.83
C ASP A 128 -7.06 5.51 -12.62
N ARG A 129 -7.47 6.52 -13.41
CA ARG A 129 -6.91 7.89 -13.32
C ARG A 129 -6.95 8.47 -11.90
N PRO A 130 -8.05 8.36 -11.12
CA PRO A 130 -8.06 8.83 -9.75
C PRO A 130 -7.02 8.16 -8.85
N LEU A 131 -6.81 6.85 -9.00
CA LEU A 131 -5.79 6.13 -8.23
C LEU A 131 -4.37 6.57 -8.61
N ILE A 132 -4.09 6.74 -9.91
CA ILE A 132 -2.80 7.27 -10.39
C ILE A 132 -2.54 8.67 -9.80
N LEU A 133 -3.54 9.56 -9.83
CA LEU A 133 -3.42 10.89 -9.26
C LEU A 133 -3.15 10.84 -7.74
N ALA A 134 -3.75 9.90 -7.03
CA ALA A 134 -3.49 9.71 -5.61
C ALA A 134 -2.05 9.27 -5.33
N VAL A 135 -1.52 8.31 -6.10
CA VAL A 135 -0.13 7.86 -6.00
C VAL A 135 0.85 8.98 -6.36
N LEU A 136 0.57 9.75 -7.41
CA LEU A 136 1.39 10.89 -7.79
C LEU A 136 1.35 11.99 -6.73
N GLY A 137 0.18 12.31 -6.20
CA GLY A 137 0.02 13.29 -5.12
C GLY A 137 0.79 12.86 -3.87
N TRP A 138 0.73 11.57 -3.53
CA TRP A 138 1.53 10.98 -2.45
C TRP A 138 3.05 11.11 -2.70
N LEU A 139 3.53 10.77 -3.89
CA LEU A 139 4.95 10.86 -4.27
C LEU A 139 5.45 12.31 -4.20
N VAL A 140 4.73 13.24 -4.82
CA VAL A 140 5.08 14.67 -4.85
C VAL A 140 5.13 15.23 -3.43
N THR A 141 4.12 14.92 -2.61
CA THR A 141 4.05 15.43 -1.25
C THR A 141 5.15 14.85 -0.36
N SER A 142 5.41 13.54 -0.47
CA SER A 142 6.50 12.87 0.27
C SER A 142 7.87 13.45 -0.12
N ALA A 143 8.13 13.62 -1.42
CA ALA A 143 9.37 14.20 -1.91
C ALA A 143 9.54 15.66 -1.47
N ALA A 144 8.48 16.47 -1.55
CA ALA A 144 8.50 17.86 -1.12
C ALA A 144 8.80 18.00 0.39
N VAL A 145 8.17 17.17 1.22
CA VAL A 145 8.41 17.15 2.67
C VAL A 145 9.85 16.75 3.00
N LEU A 146 10.38 15.71 2.35
CA LEU A 146 11.75 15.26 2.56
C LEU A 146 12.79 16.28 2.07
N LEU A 147 12.56 16.89 0.90
CA LEU A 147 13.44 17.92 0.36
C LEU A 147 13.42 19.18 1.23
N ALA A 148 12.25 19.61 1.70
CA ALA A 148 12.12 20.75 2.60
C ALA A 148 12.86 20.51 3.92
N ASN A 149 12.76 19.30 4.49
CA ASN A 149 13.52 18.93 5.68
C ASN A 149 15.03 18.97 5.43
N ALA A 150 15.50 18.47 4.27
CA ALA A 150 16.92 18.49 3.92
C ALA A 150 17.48 19.89 3.65
N LEU A 151 16.66 20.83 3.16
CA LEU A 151 17.06 22.22 2.93
C LEU A 151 17.06 23.07 4.22
N LEU A 152 16.27 22.68 5.21
CA LEU A 152 16.11 23.39 6.49
C LEU A 152 17.01 22.83 7.61
N ALA A 153 17.65 21.68 7.39
CA ALA A 153 18.64 21.05 8.26
C ALA A 153 20.06 21.55 7.95
#